data_AF-A0A524GAU9-F1
#
_entry.id   AF-A0A524GAU9-F1
#
_cell.length_a   1.000
_cell.length_b   1.000
_cell.length_c   1.000
_cell.angle_alpha   90.00
_cell.angle_beta   90.00
_cell.angle_gamma   90.00
#
_symmetry.space_group_name_H-M   'P 1'
#
loop_
_entity.id
_entity.type
_entity.pdbx_description
1 polymer ?
#
loop_
_entity_poly.entity_id
_entity_poly.type
_entity_poly.pdbx_seq_one_letter_code
_entity_poly.pdbx_strand_id
1 'polypeptide(L)'
;MHLSEQRSGILIPEGVNPKDIIESLTIGHGYKWIILTEQPILVAYGEPSVGDMPELLLTGDKSIVVAGSNSAYVSRIRSVLEMLQRQAHRINFSKEV
;
A
#
# COMPACT_ATOMS: atom_id res chain seq x y z
N MET A 1 -28.85 2.47 8.63
CA MET A 1 -27.69 3.29 9.06
C MET A 1 -26.77 3.42 7.87
N HIS A 2 -26.56 4.63 7.36
CA HIS A 2 -25.60 4.85 6.27
C HIS A 2 -24.20 4.56 6.79
N LEU A 3 -23.61 3.44 6.36
CA LEU A 3 -22.17 3.23 6.35
C LEU A 3 -21.60 4.36 5.49
N SER A 4 -21.34 5.52 6.08
CA SER A 4 -20.37 6.43 5.47
C SER A 4 -19.09 5.61 5.38
N GLU A 5 -18.77 5.15 4.18
CA GLU A 5 -17.57 4.39 3.84
C GLU A 5 -16.35 5.20 4.32
N GLN A 6 -15.94 4.99 5.56
CA GLN A 6 -14.87 5.76 6.14
C GLN A 6 -13.59 5.29 5.44
N ARG A 7 -13.03 6.17 4.62
CA ARG A 7 -11.81 5.93 3.87
C ARG A 7 -10.68 6.67 4.56
N SER A 8 -9.57 5.98 4.77
CA SER A 8 -8.38 6.56 5.37
C SER A 8 -7.28 6.67 4.32
N GLY A 9 -6.76 7.88 4.12
CA GLY A 9 -5.58 8.12 3.28
C GLY A 9 -4.30 7.89 4.06
N ILE A 10 -3.39 7.10 3.50
CA ILE A 10 -2.02 6.90 4.00
C ILE A 10 -1.07 7.44 2.95
N LEU A 11 -0.17 8.33 3.34
CA LEU A 11 0.91 8.79 2.46
C LEU A 11 1.94 7.69 2.29
N ILE A 12 2.39 7.50 1.05
CA ILE A 12 3.50 6.61 0.73
C ILE A 12 4.80 7.36 1.07
N PRO A 13 5.67 6.81 1.91
CA PRO A 13 6.94 7.45 2.24
C PRO A 13 7.85 7.58 1.01
N GLU A 14 8.67 8.62 0.99
CA GLU A 14 9.65 8.84 -0.08
C GLU A 14 10.59 7.63 -0.25
N GLY A 15 10.89 7.32 -1.51
CA GLY A 15 11.75 6.19 -1.89
C GLY A 15 11.06 4.83 -1.92
N VAL A 16 9.78 4.72 -1.51
CA VAL A 16 9.02 3.47 -1.62
C VAL A 16 8.43 3.35 -3.03
N ASN A 17 8.81 2.31 -3.75
CA ASN A 17 8.27 2.03 -5.08
C ASN A 17 6.87 1.38 -4.95
N PRO A 18 5.83 1.91 -5.63
CA PRO A 18 4.48 1.33 -5.66
C PRO A 18 4.43 -0.17 -6.01
N LYS A 19 5.33 -0.65 -6.87
CA LYS A 19 5.41 -2.07 -7.24
C LYS A 19 5.84 -2.96 -6.07
N ASP A 20 6.76 -2.48 -5.22
CA ASP A 20 7.22 -3.21 -4.04
C ASP A 20 6.11 -3.33 -2.99
N ILE A 21 5.22 -2.32 -2.93
CA ILE A 21 4.01 -2.36 -2.09
C ILE A 21 3.07 -3.48 -2.56
N ILE A 22 2.77 -3.50 -3.87
CA ILE A 22 1.92 -4.54 -4.49
C ILE A 22 2.50 -5.92 -4.20
N GLU A 23 3.79 -6.12 -4.44
CA GLU A 23 4.46 -7.40 -4.21
C GLU A 23 4.42 -7.81 -2.73
N SER A 24 4.79 -6.90 -1.83
CA SER A 24 4.83 -7.18 -0.39
C SER A 24 3.46 -7.51 0.20
N LEU A 25 2.41 -6.81 -0.23
CA LEU A 25 1.04 -7.09 0.22
C LEU A 25 0.46 -8.34 -0.43
N THR A 26 0.86 -8.66 -1.65
CA THR A 26 0.52 -9.94 -2.30
C THR A 26 1.14 -11.10 -1.52
N ILE A 27 2.44 -11.04 -1.23
CA ILE A 27 3.18 -12.11 -0.55
C ILE A 27 2.77 -12.22 0.92
N GLY A 28 2.79 -11.11 1.64
CA GLY A 28 2.61 -11.11 3.10
C GLY A 28 1.15 -11.18 3.56
N HIS A 29 0.21 -10.72 2.74
CA HIS A 29 -1.19 -10.58 3.13
C HIS A 29 -2.17 -11.13 2.09
N GLY A 30 -1.67 -11.79 1.03
CA GLY A 30 -2.51 -12.44 0.03
C GLY A 30 -3.35 -11.48 -0.80
N TYR A 31 -2.96 -10.21 -0.95
CA TYR A 31 -3.71 -9.30 -1.81
C TYR A 31 -3.70 -9.76 -3.27
N LYS A 32 -4.85 -9.63 -3.93
CA LYS A 32 -4.99 -9.69 -5.38
C LYS A 32 -5.16 -8.28 -5.90
N TRP A 33 -4.53 -7.99 -7.04
CA TRP A 33 -4.48 -6.64 -7.58
C TRP A 33 -5.09 -6.59 -8.97
N ILE A 34 -5.90 -5.55 -9.19
CA ILE A 34 -6.38 -5.14 -10.50
C ILE A 34 -5.68 -3.83 -10.83
N ILE A 35 -4.85 -3.85 -11.87
CA ILE A 35 -4.19 -2.64 -12.37
C ILE A 35 -5.18 -1.88 -13.24
N LEU A 36 -5.59 -0.69 -12.81
CA LEU A 36 -6.55 0.15 -13.51
C LEU A 36 -5.86 1.00 -14.59
N THR A 37 -4.65 1.48 -14.29
CA THR A 37 -3.76 2.11 -15.27
C THR A 37 -2.32 1.98 -14.80
N GLU A 38 -1.38 1.81 -15.75
CA GLU A 38 0.06 1.81 -15.47
C GLU A 38 0.73 3.15 -15.81
N GLN A 39 0.17 3.91 -16.77
CA GLN A 39 0.73 5.17 -17.26
C GLN A 39 -0.39 6.18 -17.54
N PRO A 40 -0.19 7.48 -17.24
CA PRO A 40 1.05 8.09 -16.73
C PRO A 40 1.29 7.88 -15.23
N ILE A 41 0.30 7.37 -14.49
CA ILE A 41 0.36 7.15 -13.04
C ILE A 41 -0.19 5.76 -12.77
N LEU A 42 0.54 4.94 -12.00
CA LEU A 42 0.06 3.62 -11.59
C LEU A 42 -1.14 3.78 -10.65
N VAL A 43 -2.29 3.23 -11.05
CA VAL A 43 -3.46 3.11 -10.18
C VAL A 43 -3.83 1.65 -10.09
N ALA A 44 -3.90 1.11 -8.88
CA ALA A 44 -4.18 -0.29 -8.64
C ALA A 44 -5.18 -0.45 -7.50
N TYR A 45 -6.16 -1.33 -7.71
CA TYR A 45 -7.11 -1.76 -6.70
C TYR A 45 -6.65 -3.09 -6.12
N GLY A 46 -6.52 -3.17 -4.79
CA GLY A 46 -6.11 -4.35 -4.07
C GLY A 46 -7.26 -4.91 -3.23
N GLU A 47 -7.65 -6.14 -3.50
CA GLU A 47 -8.60 -6.89 -2.67
C GLU A 47 -7.87 -7.97 -1.85
N PRO A 48 -8.21 -8.15 -0.57
CA PRO A 48 -7.62 -9.21 0.24
C PRO A 48 -8.23 -10.57 -0.13
N SER A 49 -7.39 -11.60 -0.28
CA SER A 49 -7.91 -12.96 -0.53
C SER A 49 -8.28 -13.73 0.74
N VAL A 50 -7.80 -13.29 1.91
CA VAL A 50 -8.00 -13.98 3.20
C VAL A 50 -8.15 -12.98 4.35
N GLY A 51 -9.16 -13.21 5.20
CA GLY A 51 -9.36 -12.50 6.47
C GLY A 51 -9.99 -11.12 6.35
N ASP A 52 -9.99 -10.38 7.45
CA ASP A 52 -10.66 -9.07 7.59
C ASP A 52 -9.80 -7.88 7.09
N MET A 53 -8.80 -8.12 6.24
CA MET A 53 -8.00 -7.02 5.70
C MET A 53 -8.89 -6.06 4.87
N PRO A 54 -8.55 -4.78 4.76
CA PRO A 54 -9.34 -3.82 4.00
C PRO A 54 -9.06 -3.88 2.51
N GLU A 55 -9.98 -3.39 1.69
CA GLU A 55 -9.67 -3.08 0.30
C GLU A 55 -8.75 -1.85 0.22
N LEU A 56 -7.88 -1.83 -0.78
CA LEU A 56 -6.88 -0.78 -0.98
C LEU A 56 -7.00 -0.16 -2.36
N LEU A 57 -6.79 1.14 -2.45
CA LEU A 57 -6.57 1.85 -3.71
C LEU A 57 -5.22 2.56 -3.66
N LEU A 58 -4.29 2.08 -4.49
CA LEU A 58 -2.98 2.67 -4.68
C LEU A 58 -3.05 3.74 -5.78
N THR A 59 -2.49 4.92 -5.50
CA THR A 59 -2.53 6.08 -6.41
C THR A 59 -1.13 6.66 -6.58
N GLY A 60 -0.44 6.15 -7.60
CA GLY A 60 0.95 6.48 -7.90
C GLY A 60 1.87 6.14 -6.73
N ASP A 61 2.84 7.03 -6.51
CA ASP A 61 3.83 7.01 -5.44
C ASP A 61 3.46 7.92 -4.26
N LYS A 62 2.24 8.46 -4.23
CA LYS A 62 1.83 9.45 -3.22
C LYS A 62 0.99 8.87 -2.10
N SER A 63 0.00 8.05 -2.41
CA SER A 63 -0.96 7.62 -1.40
C SER A 63 -1.62 6.27 -1.66
N ILE A 64 -2.02 5.65 -0.55
CA ILE A 64 -2.91 4.50 -0.49
C ILE A 64 -4.18 4.93 0.25
N VAL A 65 -5.33 4.63 -0.35
CA VAL A 65 -6.62 4.75 0.32
C VAL A 65 -6.99 3.38 0.86
N VAL A 66 -7.34 3.33 2.15
CA VAL A 66 -7.81 2.14 2.85
C VAL A 66 -9.32 2.23 3.02
N ALA A 67 -10.05 1.23 2.54
CA ALA A 67 -11.49 1.14 2.73
C ALA A 67 -11.83 0.56 4.11
N GLY A 68 -12.60 1.29 4.91
CA GLY A 68 -13.10 0.82 6.20
C GLY A 68 -12.61 1.62 7.41
N SER A 69 -13.37 1.52 8.50
CA SER A 69 -13.19 2.33 9.72
C SER A 69 -12.24 1.75 10.76
N ASN A 70 -11.66 0.56 10.53
CA ASN A 70 -10.80 -0.07 11.51
C ASN A 70 -9.37 0.49 11.45
N SER A 71 -9.05 1.34 12.43
CA SER A 71 -7.75 2.00 12.60
C SER A 71 -6.58 1.01 12.76
N ALA A 72 -6.84 -0.23 13.18
CA ALA A 72 -5.82 -1.26 13.28
C ALA A 72 -5.25 -1.63 11.89
N TYR A 73 -6.09 -1.68 10.85
CA TYR A 73 -5.61 -1.97 9.50
C TYR A 73 -4.84 -0.80 8.91
N VAL A 74 -5.30 0.43 9.13
CA VAL A 74 -4.56 1.63 8.72
C VAL A 74 -3.15 1.63 9.32
N SER A 75 -3.06 1.29 10.62
CA SER A 75 -1.78 1.18 11.32
C SER A 75 -0.90 0.07 10.75
N ARG A 76 -1.48 -1.10 10.45
CA ARG A 76 -0.76 -2.23 9.85
C ARG A 76 -0.20 -1.89 8.47
N ILE A 77 -1.00 -1.29 7.59
CA ILE A 77 -0.53 -0.87 6.25
C ILE A 77 0.59 0.16 6.39
N ARG A 78 0.45 1.13 7.31
CA ARG A 78 1.52 2.10 7.59
C ARG A 78 2.84 1.42 8.00
N SER A 79 2.78 0.43 8.89
CA SER A 79 3.98 -0.32 9.31
C SER A 79 4.66 -1.07 8.15
N VAL A 80 3.90 -1.59 7.18
CA VAL A 80 4.45 -2.21 5.96
C VAL A 80 5.18 -1.15 5.12
N LEU A 81 4.60 0.02 4.92
CA LEU A 81 5.24 1.10 4.16
C LEU A 81 6.53 1.59 4.82
N GLU A 82 6.54 1.74 6.14
CA GLU A 82 7.73 2.12 6.90
C GLU A 82 8.83 1.04 6.81
N MET A 83 8.46 -0.24 6.80
CA MET A 83 9.41 -1.32 6.57
C MET A 83 10.05 -1.24 5.19
N LEU A 84 9.24 -1.03 4.14
CA LEU A 84 9.72 -0.86 2.77
C LEU A 84 10.62 0.35 2.62
N GLN A 85 10.26 1.46 3.27
CA GLN A 85 11.09 2.66 3.27
C GLN A 85 12.49 2.36 3.84
N ARG A 86 12.58 1.67 4.97
CA ARG A 86 13.87 1.29 5.57
C ARG A 86 14.70 0.39 4.65
N GLN A 87 14.06 -0.49 3.89
CA GLN A 87 14.76 -1.36 2.92
C GLN A 87 15.30 -0.55 1.73
N ALA A 88 14.50 0.35 1.18
CA ALA A 88 14.92 1.24 0.09
C ALA A 88 16.13 2.10 0.48
N HIS A 89 16.14 2.64 1.71
CA HIS A 89 17.28 3.42 2.21
C HIS A 89 18.56 2.60 2.30
N ARG A 90 18.51 1.34 2.76
CA ARG A 90 19.70 0.47 2.86
C ARG A 90 20.32 0.15 1.50
N ILE A 91 19.49 -0.02 0.47
CA ILE A 91 19.97 -0.31 -0.89
C ILE A 91 20.71 0.89 -1.48
N ASN A 92 20.25 2.12 -1.18
CA ASN A 92 20.92 3.33 -1.64
C ASN A 92 22.32 3.50 -1.01
N PHE A 93 22.48 3.23 0.29
CA PHE A 93 23.81 3.27 0.92
C PHE A 93 24.79 2.21 0.38
N SER A 94 24.29 1.03 -0.02
CA SER A 94 25.15 -0.04 -0.55
C SER A 94 25.67 0.22 -1.97
N LYS A 95 25.12 1.21 -2.70
CA LYS A 95 25.56 1.58 -4.05
C LYS A 95 26.62 2.68 -4.06
N GLU A 96 26.92 3.28 -2.91
CA GLU A 96 27.90 4.37 -2.76
C GLU A 96 29.28 3.89 -2.25
N VAL A 97 29.59 2.59 -2.35
CA VAL A 97 30.90 2.01 -1.94
C VAL A 97 31.61 1.35 -3.12
#